data_AF-A0A1B1Y9C4-F1
#
_entry.id   AF-A0A1B1Y9C4-F1
#
_cell.length_a   1.000
_cell.length_b   1.000
_cell.length_c   1.000
_cell.angle_alpha   90.00
_cell.angle_beta   90.00
_cell.angle_gamma   90.00
#
_symmetry.space_group_name_H-M   'P 1'
#
loop_
_entity.id
_entity.type
_entity.pdbx_description
1 polymer ?
#
loop_
_entity_poly.entity_id
_entity_poly.type
_entity_poly.pdbx_seq_one_letter_code
_entity_poly.pdbx_strand_id
1 'polypeptide(L)'
;MGILNQSFSQSYKGYKKLSSHEKCWVFFHPFKAKRAYRVSKEVERSIDSILNIGVMGNHHVGNQLDAFKHAFWMWSLAEEIGWRSARSLGIEHEKGNYEFFKEHKLEDGVLPDKISCEMDLHNNSVGLALYKEHKKEKLSRSERMELVRKAVIEGRMKMIYQTKNQQYIDSTGQIIPKEEHYGLWENRKCLVPSRAEYLMADNKSKYLNLSDQKTNR
;
A
#
# COMPACT_ATOMS: atom_id res chain seq x y z
N MET A 1 9.03 25.58 17.22
CA MET A 1 8.20 26.63 17.86
C MET A 1 6.74 26.30 17.66
N GLY A 2 5.96 26.17 18.73
CA GLY A 2 4.49 26.14 18.68
C GLY A 2 3.86 24.80 19.08
N ILE A 3 3.71 24.57 20.39
CA ILE A 3 2.66 23.70 20.92
C ILE A 3 1.33 24.43 20.66
N LEU A 4 0.52 23.98 19.70
CA LEU A 4 -0.80 24.56 19.44
C LEU A 4 -1.84 23.48 19.09
N ASN A 5 -2.87 23.43 19.94
CA ASN A 5 -4.27 23.04 19.67
C ASN A 5 -4.56 22.44 18.28
N GLN A 6 -4.87 21.14 18.21
CA GLN A 6 -5.51 20.54 17.03
C GLN A 6 -6.89 21.18 16.83
N SER A 7 -6.93 22.20 15.99
CA SER A 7 -8.12 22.97 15.65
C SER A 7 -9.06 22.18 14.74
N PHE A 8 -10.37 22.38 14.91
CA PHE A 8 -11.43 21.91 14.01
C PHE A 8 -11.12 22.15 12.52
N SER A 9 -10.30 23.17 12.21
CA SER A 9 -9.83 23.52 10.86
C SER A 9 -9.01 22.40 10.19
N GLN A 10 -8.16 21.67 10.92
CA GLN A 10 -7.35 20.59 10.34
C GLN A 10 -8.20 19.34 10.03
N SER A 11 -9.17 19.04 10.90
CA SER A 11 -10.20 18.00 10.68
C SER A 11 -11.09 18.33 9.48
N TYR A 12 -11.54 19.58 9.37
CA TYR A 12 -12.39 20.05 8.27
C TYR A 12 -11.66 20.06 6.91
N LYS A 13 -10.38 20.46 6.89
CA LYS A 13 -9.52 20.36 5.70
C LYS A 13 -9.31 18.90 5.27
N GLY A 14 -9.14 17.98 6.22
CA GLY A 14 -9.08 16.55 5.95
C GLY A 14 -10.38 16.02 5.35
N TYR A 15 -11.52 16.35 5.95
CA TYR A 15 -12.85 15.93 5.48
C TYR A 15 -13.16 16.39 4.05
N LYS A 16 -12.77 17.61 3.68
CA LYS A 16 -12.97 18.12 2.30
C LYS A 16 -12.23 17.30 1.24
N LYS A 17 -11.06 16.76 1.59
CA LYS A 17 -10.23 15.96 0.71
C LYS A 17 -10.74 14.53 0.51
N LEU A 18 -11.66 14.06 1.35
CA LEU A 18 -12.22 12.72 1.24
C LEU A 18 -13.09 12.58 -0.03
N SER A 19 -13.10 11.37 -0.59
CA SER A 19 -14.04 10.95 -1.62
C SER A 19 -15.49 10.97 -1.12
N SER A 20 -16.46 10.90 -2.04
CA SER A 20 -17.88 10.82 -1.68
C SER A 20 -18.17 9.55 -0.88
N HIS A 21 -17.49 8.45 -1.21
CA HIS A 21 -17.54 7.18 -0.50
C HIS A 21 -17.07 7.29 0.95
N GLU A 22 -15.89 7.88 1.17
CA GLU A 22 -15.37 8.09 2.51
C GLU A 22 -16.21 9.08 3.33
N LYS A 23 -16.71 10.15 2.71
CA LYS A 23 -17.64 11.10 3.37
C LYS A 23 -18.90 10.41 3.85
N CYS A 24 -19.50 9.57 3.00
CA CYS A 24 -20.65 8.74 3.35
C CYS A 24 -20.32 7.83 4.54
N TRP A 25 -19.18 7.15 4.51
CA TRP A 25 -18.75 6.30 5.61
C TRP A 25 -18.58 7.06 6.92
N VAL A 26 -17.95 8.25 6.88
CA VAL A 26 -17.76 9.13 8.04
C VAL A 26 -19.11 9.59 8.62
N PHE A 27 -20.07 9.94 7.76
CA PHE A 27 -21.41 10.34 8.17
C PHE A 27 -22.13 9.23 8.94
N PHE A 28 -22.04 7.98 8.47
CA PHE A 28 -22.65 6.83 9.16
C PHE A 28 -21.84 6.32 10.37
N HIS A 29 -20.57 6.70 10.50
CA HIS A 29 -19.68 6.19 11.55
C HIS A 29 -18.84 7.28 12.24
N PRO A 30 -19.43 8.38 12.75
CA PRO A 30 -18.68 9.57 13.17
C PRO A 30 -17.66 9.31 14.29
N PHE A 31 -18.03 8.50 15.30
CA PHE A 31 -17.12 8.16 16.40
C PHE A 31 -15.96 7.26 15.93
N LYS A 32 -16.24 6.30 15.04
CA LYS A 32 -15.21 5.43 14.48
C LYS A 32 -14.31 6.22 13.52
N ALA A 33 -14.85 7.13 12.74
CA ALA A 33 -14.09 8.02 11.86
C ALA A 33 -13.06 8.85 12.64
N LYS A 34 -13.44 9.43 13.78
CA LYS A 34 -12.50 10.18 14.63
C LYS A 34 -11.34 9.29 15.12
N ARG A 35 -11.63 8.05 15.52
CA ARG A 35 -10.64 7.09 15.99
C ARG A 35 -9.75 6.59 14.85
N ALA A 36 -10.35 6.24 13.71
CA ALA A 36 -9.66 5.84 12.50
C ALA A 36 -8.68 6.92 12.02
N TYR A 37 -9.10 8.19 12.00
CA TYR A 37 -8.23 9.30 11.62
C TYR A 37 -6.98 9.41 12.51
N ARG A 38 -7.16 9.24 13.83
CA ARG A 38 -6.02 9.24 14.78
C ARG A 38 -5.06 8.09 14.47
N VAL A 39 -5.59 6.88 14.29
CA VAL A 39 -4.80 5.69 13.96
C VAL A 39 -4.06 5.87 12.64
N SER A 40 -4.72 6.37 11.59
CA SER A 40 -4.07 6.64 10.30
C SER A 40 -2.88 7.60 10.45
N LYS A 41 -3.03 8.67 11.24
CA LYS A 41 -1.93 9.61 11.53
C LYS A 41 -0.79 9.01 12.32
N GLU A 42 -1.07 8.08 13.23
CA GLU A 42 -0.03 7.37 13.95
C GLU A 42 0.71 6.36 13.07
N VAL A 43 -0.01 5.68 12.18
CA VAL A 43 0.58 4.73 11.21
C VAL A 43 1.48 5.48 10.24
N GLU A 44 1.00 6.58 9.64
CA GLU A 44 1.76 7.45 8.73
C GLU A 44 3.13 7.84 9.33
N ARG A 45 3.14 8.30 10.60
CA ARG A 45 4.39 8.62 11.32
C ARG A 45 5.33 7.43 11.47
N SER A 46 4.81 6.22 11.69
CA SER A 46 5.63 5.01 11.75
C SER A 46 6.22 4.67 10.38
N ILE A 47 5.45 4.83 9.31
CA ILE A 47 5.91 4.60 7.94
C ILE A 47 7.01 5.60 7.56
N ASP A 48 6.81 6.88 7.85
CA ASP A 48 7.83 7.92 7.62
C ASP A 48 9.13 7.61 8.36
N SER A 49 9.02 7.14 9.61
CA SER A 49 10.19 6.72 10.39
C SER A 49 10.89 5.52 9.75
N ILE A 50 10.15 4.52 9.25
CA ILE A 50 10.74 3.35 8.58
C ILE A 50 11.42 3.76 7.28
N LEU A 51 10.77 4.63 6.49
CA LEU A 51 11.31 5.14 5.24
C LEU A 51 12.65 5.85 5.47
N ASN A 52 12.73 6.70 6.49
CA ASN A 52 13.95 7.45 6.83
C ASN A 52 15.12 6.55 7.24
N ILE A 53 14.85 5.39 7.86
CA ILE A 53 15.88 4.41 8.21
C ILE A 53 16.30 3.58 6.97
N GLY A 54 15.41 3.42 5.98
CA GLY A 54 15.70 2.73 4.72
C GLY A 54 15.74 1.20 4.84
N VAL A 55 15.11 0.62 5.88
CA VAL A 55 15.13 -0.83 6.14
C VAL A 55 14.13 -1.62 5.29
N MET A 56 13.11 -0.96 4.73
CA MET A 56 12.02 -1.62 4.00
C MET A 56 11.49 -0.64 2.96
N GLY A 57 11.84 -0.84 1.69
CA GLY A 57 11.48 0.08 0.60
C GLY A 57 12.21 1.43 0.66
N ASN A 58 12.10 2.20 -0.42
CA ASN A 58 12.72 3.52 -0.57
C ASN A 58 11.73 4.61 -1.04
N HIS A 59 10.44 4.29 -1.12
CA HIS A 59 9.35 5.20 -1.48
C HIS A 59 8.01 4.68 -0.92
N HIS A 60 6.92 5.44 -1.05
CA HIS A 60 5.63 5.13 -0.42
C HIS A 60 4.64 4.33 -1.29
N VAL A 61 5.01 3.95 -2.52
CA VAL A 61 4.03 3.49 -3.53
C VAL A 61 4.43 2.15 -4.15
N GLY A 62 3.56 1.16 -4.12
CA GLY A 62 3.71 -0.07 -4.88
C GLY A 62 4.86 -0.99 -4.48
N ASN A 63 5.54 -0.75 -3.35
CA ASN A 63 6.70 -1.52 -2.91
C ASN A 63 6.46 -2.24 -1.57
N GLN A 64 7.50 -2.82 -0.97
CA GLN A 64 7.41 -3.48 0.34
C GLN A 64 6.95 -2.57 1.48
N LEU A 65 7.37 -1.30 1.49
CA LEU A 65 6.94 -0.33 2.50
C LEU A 65 5.46 -0.04 2.39
N ASP A 66 4.97 0.09 1.16
CA ASP A 66 3.56 0.34 0.89
C ASP A 66 2.71 -0.87 1.29
N ALA A 67 3.16 -2.07 0.92
CA ALA A 67 2.54 -3.32 1.38
C ALA A 67 2.47 -3.43 2.90
N PHE A 68 3.56 -3.04 3.59
CA PHE A 68 3.59 -2.95 5.05
C PHE A 68 2.61 -1.91 5.58
N LYS A 69 2.56 -0.70 4.98
CA LYS A 69 1.65 0.40 5.32
C LYS A 69 0.20 -0.09 5.36
N HIS A 70 -0.28 -0.68 4.26
CA HIS A 70 -1.67 -1.14 4.14
C HIS A 70 -2.01 -2.24 5.16
N ALA A 71 -1.14 -3.24 5.31
CA ALA A 71 -1.37 -4.31 6.28
C ALA A 71 -1.34 -3.82 7.74
N PHE A 72 -0.37 -2.99 8.11
CA PHE A 72 -0.25 -2.44 9.46
C PHE A 72 -1.37 -1.44 9.77
N TRP A 73 -1.79 -0.66 8.78
CA TRP A 73 -2.95 0.22 8.87
C TRP A 73 -4.23 -0.57 9.17
N MET A 74 -4.51 -1.63 8.41
CA MET A 74 -5.68 -2.48 8.64
C MET A 74 -5.66 -3.18 10.00
N TRP A 75 -4.51 -3.67 10.44
CA TRP A 75 -4.38 -4.23 11.79
C TRP A 75 -4.75 -3.17 12.84
N SER A 76 -4.11 -2.00 12.77
CA SER A 76 -4.28 -0.93 13.75
C SER A 76 -5.73 -0.42 13.79
N LEU A 77 -6.39 -0.31 12.63
CA LEU A 77 -7.81 0.00 12.55
C LEU A 77 -8.68 -1.10 13.15
N ALA A 78 -8.36 -2.37 12.92
CA ALA A 78 -9.14 -3.48 13.44
C ALA A 78 -9.13 -3.53 14.97
N GLU A 79 -8.02 -3.20 15.61
CA GLU A 79 -7.93 -3.04 17.06
C GLU A 79 -8.80 -1.89 17.57
N GLU A 80 -8.74 -0.75 16.90
CA GLU A 80 -9.39 0.46 17.39
C GLU A 80 -10.90 0.43 17.09
N ILE A 81 -11.30 0.25 15.84
CA ILE A 81 -12.71 0.39 15.42
C ILE A 81 -13.42 -0.95 15.15
N GLY A 82 -12.71 -2.06 15.35
CA GLY A 82 -13.20 -3.41 15.08
C GLY A 82 -13.00 -3.83 13.62
N TRP A 83 -12.60 -5.09 13.40
CA TRP A 83 -12.22 -5.61 12.08
C TRP A 83 -13.27 -5.44 10.98
N ARG A 84 -14.57 -5.49 11.31
CA ARG A 84 -15.64 -5.28 10.31
C ARG A 84 -15.67 -3.85 9.80
N SER A 85 -15.50 -2.88 10.71
CA SER A 85 -15.47 -1.46 10.35
C SER A 85 -14.16 -1.08 9.68
N ALA A 86 -13.03 -1.66 10.10
CA ALA A 86 -11.75 -1.52 9.40
C ALA A 86 -11.85 -2.00 7.95
N ARG A 87 -12.39 -3.22 7.73
CA ARG A 87 -12.62 -3.77 6.38
C ARG A 87 -13.53 -2.87 5.54
N SER A 88 -14.63 -2.40 6.11
CA SER A 88 -15.57 -1.52 5.40
C SER A 88 -14.91 -0.19 5.04
N LEU A 89 -14.13 0.41 5.93
CA LEU A 89 -13.40 1.65 5.65
C LEU A 89 -12.37 1.46 4.54
N GLY A 90 -11.60 0.37 4.57
CA GLY A 90 -10.64 0.05 3.50
C GLY A 90 -11.33 -0.10 2.14
N ILE A 91 -12.46 -0.82 2.06
CA ILE A 91 -13.23 -0.95 0.82
C ILE A 91 -13.74 0.41 0.30
N GLU A 92 -14.24 1.28 1.18
CA GLU A 92 -14.71 2.60 0.75
C GLU A 92 -13.56 3.53 0.33
N HIS A 93 -12.37 3.38 0.92
CA HIS A 93 -11.16 4.08 0.48
C HIS A 93 -10.79 3.70 -0.96
N GLU A 94 -10.76 2.42 -1.30
CA GLU A 94 -10.46 1.96 -2.67
C GLU A 94 -11.54 2.35 -3.69
N LYS A 95 -12.82 2.42 -3.28
CA LYS A 95 -13.87 2.98 -4.13
C LYS A 95 -13.67 4.48 -4.37
N GLY A 96 -13.21 5.20 -3.35
CA GLY A 96 -12.82 6.60 -3.45
C GLY A 96 -11.69 6.81 -4.45
N ASN A 97 -10.73 5.90 -4.51
CA ASN A 97 -9.64 5.92 -5.49
C ASN A 97 -10.14 5.85 -6.93
N TYR A 98 -11.16 5.04 -7.21
CA TYR A 98 -11.80 5.03 -8.53
C TYR A 98 -12.54 6.33 -8.86
N GLU A 99 -13.16 6.97 -7.87
CA GLU A 99 -13.76 8.31 -8.03
C GLU A 99 -12.68 9.36 -8.35
N PHE A 100 -11.57 9.36 -7.61
CA PHE A 100 -10.45 10.26 -7.84
C PHE A 100 -9.80 10.06 -9.20
N PHE A 101 -9.65 8.82 -9.66
CA PHE A 101 -9.20 8.52 -11.02
C PHE A 101 -10.09 9.23 -12.06
N LYS A 102 -11.43 9.06 -11.96
CA LYS A 102 -12.38 9.70 -12.89
C LYS A 102 -12.32 11.23 -12.83
N GLU A 103 -12.07 11.79 -11.66
CA GLU A 103 -11.94 13.23 -11.44
C GLU A 103 -10.52 13.78 -11.67
N HIS A 104 -9.57 12.94 -12.10
CA HIS A 104 -8.14 13.29 -12.25
C HIS A 104 -7.51 13.89 -10.98
N LYS A 105 -7.96 13.43 -9.81
CA LYS A 105 -7.43 13.82 -8.50
C LYS A 105 -6.34 12.83 -8.06
N LEU A 106 -5.33 13.37 -7.40
CA LEU A 106 -4.19 12.59 -6.90
C LEU A 106 -4.48 12.03 -5.50
N GLU A 107 -4.05 10.79 -5.27
CA GLU A 107 -3.98 10.11 -3.97
C GLU A 107 -2.50 9.85 -3.67
N ASP A 108 -2.03 10.25 -2.47
CA ASP A 108 -0.60 10.19 -2.10
C ASP A 108 0.38 10.76 -3.16
N GLY A 109 -0.10 11.69 -4.00
CA GLY A 109 0.67 12.33 -5.07
C GLY A 109 0.68 11.58 -6.41
N VAL A 110 -0.02 10.45 -6.52
CA VAL A 110 -0.12 9.60 -7.72
C VAL A 110 -1.58 9.48 -8.15
N LEU A 111 -1.81 9.32 -9.46
CA LEU A 111 -3.16 9.02 -9.93
C LEU A 111 -3.46 7.54 -9.65
N PRO A 112 -4.59 7.22 -9.00
CA PRO A 112 -4.94 5.83 -8.73
C PRO A 112 -5.13 5.02 -10.00
N ASP A 113 -4.82 3.73 -9.93
CA ASP A 113 -5.14 2.76 -10.96
C ASP A 113 -5.63 1.45 -10.34
N LYS A 114 -6.21 0.59 -11.18
CA LYS A 114 -6.82 -0.67 -10.77
C LYS A 114 -5.83 -1.60 -10.09
N ILE A 115 -4.59 -1.68 -10.58
CA ILE A 115 -3.57 -2.59 -10.06
C ILE A 115 -3.11 -2.15 -8.67
N SER A 116 -2.96 -0.84 -8.44
CA SER A 116 -2.72 -0.29 -7.10
C SER A 116 -3.87 -0.62 -6.15
N CYS A 117 -5.13 -0.42 -6.57
CA CYS A 117 -6.29 -0.74 -5.73
C CYS A 117 -6.36 -2.24 -5.40
N GLU A 118 -6.05 -3.13 -6.36
CA GLU A 118 -6.01 -4.59 -6.14
C GLU A 118 -4.89 -4.99 -5.16
N MET A 119 -3.73 -4.36 -5.25
CA MET A 119 -2.64 -4.52 -4.28
C MET A 119 -3.08 -4.13 -2.88
N ASP A 120 -3.70 -2.96 -2.74
CA ASP A 120 -4.11 -2.41 -1.46
C ASP A 120 -5.21 -3.25 -0.82
N LEU A 121 -6.22 -3.69 -1.60
CA LEU A 121 -7.23 -4.65 -1.13
C LEU A 121 -6.62 -5.96 -0.64
N HIS A 122 -5.66 -6.52 -1.37
CA HIS A 122 -4.97 -7.75 -0.97
C HIS A 122 -4.22 -7.52 0.35
N ASN A 123 -3.38 -6.50 0.43
CA ASN A 123 -2.55 -6.20 1.59
C ASN A 123 -3.39 -5.84 2.82
N ASN A 124 -4.49 -5.11 2.62
CA ASN A 124 -5.49 -4.83 3.63
C ASN A 124 -6.08 -6.13 4.19
N SER A 125 -6.41 -7.09 3.32
CA SER A 125 -6.95 -8.39 3.74
C SER A 125 -5.97 -9.21 4.58
N VAL A 126 -4.67 -9.17 4.24
CA VAL A 126 -3.61 -9.85 4.99
C VAL A 126 -3.45 -9.20 6.37
N GLY A 127 -3.47 -7.87 6.46
CA GLY A 127 -3.44 -7.15 7.74
C GLY A 127 -4.60 -7.52 8.67
N LEU A 128 -5.81 -7.67 8.12
CA LEU A 128 -6.97 -8.14 8.88
C LEU A 128 -6.88 -9.62 9.29
N ALA A 129 -6.29 -10.47 8.46
CA ALA A 129 -6.07 -11.88 8.77
C ALA A 129 -5.10 -12.03 9.95
N LEU A 130 -3.96 -11.35 9.86
CA LEU A 130 -2.96 -11.25 10.91
C LEU A 130 -3.56 -10.74 12.24
N TYR A 131 -4.36 -9.68 12.21
CA TYR A 131 -5.10 -9.23 13.40
C TYR A 131 -5.98 -10.33 13.97
N LYS A 132 -6.75 -11.05 13.13
CA LYS A 132 -7.67 -12.10 13.61
C LYS A 132 -6.96 -13.29 14.23
N GLU A 133 -5.80 -13.65 13.69
CA GLU A 133 -4.93 -14.71 14.21
C GLU A 133 -4.44 -14.36 15.62
N HIS A 134 -3.97 -13.12 15.81
CA HIS A 134 -3.31 -12.68 17.04
C HIS A 134 -4.20 -11.86 18.00
N LYS A 135 -5.49 -11.63 17.70
CA LYS A 135 -6.38 -10.74 18.51
C LYS A 135 -6.54 -11.13 19.99
N LYS A 136 -6.19 -12.36 20.36
CA LYS A 136 -6.25 -12.85 21.75
C LYS A 136 -4.94 -12.62 22.51
N GLU A 137 -3.87 -12.31 21.80
CA GLU A 137 -2.54 -12.07 22.34
C GLU A 137 -2.41 -10.61 22.76
N LYS A 138 -1.70 -10.35 23.86
CA LYS A 138 -1.39 -9.00 24.32
C LYS A 138 -0.09 -8.52 23.66
N LEU A 139 -0.17 -8.17 22.38
CA LEU A 139 0.98 -7.72 21.61
C LEU A 139 1.21 -6.21 21.74
N SER A 140 2.46 -5.83 21.98
CA SER A 140 2.95 -4.46 21.84
C SER A 140 2.86 -4.00 20.38
N ARG A 141 3.00 -2.69 20.15
CA ARG A 141 3.04 -2.12 18.79
C ARG A 141 4.23 -2.66 17.98
N SER A 142 5.40 -2.78 18.59
CA SER A 142 6.62 -3.30 17.95
C SER A 142 6.46 -4.76 17.53
N GLU A 143 5.84 -5.60 18.36
CA GLU A 143 5.58 -7.01 18.01
C GLU A 143 4.61 -7.13 16.83
N ARG A 144 3.57 -6.29 16.77
CA ARG A 144 2.65 -6.24 15.63
C ARG A 144 3.34 -5.79 14.35
N MET A 145 4.17 -4.75 14.43
CA MET A 145 4.99 -4.31 13.31
C MET A 145 5.91 -5.44 12.85
N GLU A 146 6.54 -6.17 13.77
CA GLU A 146 7.40 -7.30 13.44
C GLU A 146 6.67 -8.45 12.74
N LEU A 147 5.45 -8.78 13.18
CA LEU A 147 4.61 -9.78 12.52
C LEU A 147 4.21 -9.39 11.10
N VAL A 148 3.88 -8.11 10.88
CA VAL A 148 3.59 -7.57 9.54
C VAL A 148 4.88 -7.57 8.69
N ARG A 149 6.02 -7.18 9.26
CA ARG A 149 7.33 -7.19 8.60
C ARG A 149 7.69 -8.61 8.13
N LYS A 150 7.50 -9.60 8.98
CA LYS A 150 7.68 -11.01 8.66
C LYS A 150 6.78 -11.45 7.52
N ALA A 151 5.51 -11.04 7.50
CA ALA A 151 4.58 -11.33 6.42
C ALA A 151 5.03 -10.76 5.05
N VAL A 152 5.59 -9.56 5.05
CA VAL A 152 6.18 -8.93 3.86
C VAL A 152 7.36 -9.77 3.35
N ILE A 153 8.28 -10.16 4.24
CA ILE A 153 9.48 -10.94 3.87
C ILE A 153 9.13 -12.34 3.36
N GLU A 154 8.12 -12.97 3.94
CA GLU A 154 7.62 -14.28 3.51
C GLU A 154 6.91 -14.24 2.14
N GLY A 155 6.63 -13.07 1.60
CA GLY A 155 5.95 -12.92 0.31
C GLY A 155 4.43 -13.07 0.39
N ARG A 156 3.83 -12.91 1.59
CA ARG A 156 2.36 -12.98 1.77
C ARG A 156 1.64 -11.75 1.22
N MET A 157 2.36 -10.64 1.09
CA MET A 157 1.84 -9.39 0.54
C MET A 157 2.05 -9.32 -0.98
N LYS A 158 1.39 -8.36 -1.61
CA LYS A 158 1.58 -8.00 -3.02
C LYS A 158 2.28 -6.65 -3.11
N MET A 159 3.06 -6.51 -4.17
CA MET A 159 3.67 -5.25 -4.58
C MET A 159 3.54 -5.12 -6.10
N ILE A 160 3.59 -3.90 -6.60
CA ILE A 160 3.62 -3.64 -8.04
C ILE A 160 5.01 -3.95 -8.55
N TYR A 161 5.10 -4.70 -9.65
CA TYR A 161 6.40 -5.05 -10.20
C TYR A 161 7.09 -3.82 -10.77
N GLN A 162 8.30 -3.55 -10.30
CA GLN A 162 9.06 -2.38 -10.67
C GLN A 162 10.56 -2.65 -10.64
N THR A 163 11.36 -1.75 -11.20
CA THR A 163 12.82 -1.73 -11.07
C THR A 163 13.23 -0.96 -9.81
N LYS A 164 14.52 -1.02 -9.44
CA LYS A 164 15.07 -0.18 -8.36
C LYS A 164 14.92 1.33 -8.62
N ASN A 165 14.84 1.71 -9.89
CA ASN A 165 14.65 3.10 -10.33
C ASN A 165 13.16 3.46 -10.47
N GLN A 166 12.25 2.67 -9.87
CA GLN A 166 10.79 2.92 -9.84
C GLN A 166 10.14 2.91 -11.24
N GLN A 167 10.70 2.16 -12.18
CA GLN A 167 10.06 1.91 -13.47
C GLN A 167 9.18 0.67 -13.38
N TYR A 168 7.91 0.77 -13.74
CA TYR A 168 6.99 -0.36 -13.70
C TYR A 168 7.32 -1.41 -14.75
N ILE A 169 7.08 -2.67 -14.40
CA ILE A 169 7.35 -3.85 -15.24
C ILE A 169 6.04 -4.61 -15.42
N ASP A 170 5.80 -5.07 -16.65
CA ASP A 170 4.66 -5.92 -16.95
C ASP A 170 4.90 -7.40 -16.57
N SER A 171 3.87 -8.23 -16.78
CA SER A 171 3.93 -9.67 -16.47
C SER A 171 4.94 -10.45 -17.32
N THR A 172 5.47 -9.86 -18.40
CA THR A 172 6.48 -10.45 -19.28
C THR A 172 7.91 -10.03 -18.91
N GLY A 173 8.07 -9.15 -17.91
CA GLY A 173 9.38 -8.63 -17.52
C GLY A 173 9.82 -7.39 -18.31
N GLN A 174 8.94 -6.78 -19.11
CA GLN A 174 9.25 -5.59 -19.90
C GLN A 174 8.90 -4.30 -19.15
N ILE A 175 9.74 -3.27 -19.28
CA ILE A 175 9.47 -1.94 -18.72
C ILE A 175 8.26 -1.33 -19.43
N ILE A 176 7.32 -0.78 -18.67
CA ILE A 176 6.13 -0.12 -19.18
C ILE A 176 6.45 1.37 -19.38
N PRO A 177 6.38 1.90 -20.63
CA PRO A 177 6.50 3.32 -20.90
C PRO A 177 5.46 4.14 -20.14
N LYS A 178 5.78 5.40 -19.82
CA LYS A 178 4.93 6.27 -19.00
C LYS A 178 3.55 6.47 -19.62
N GLU A 179 3.53 6.63 -20.93
CA GLU A 179 2.36 6.87 -21.77
C GLU A 179 1.39 5.69 -21.76
N GLU A 180 1.86 4.49 -21.41
CA GLU A 180 1.09 3.24 -21.39
C GLU A 180 0.49 2.90 -20.01
N HIS A 181 0.74 3.73 -18.99
CA HIS A 181 0.16 3.50 -17.66
C HIS A 181 -0.30 4.76 -16.93
N TYR A 182 0.24 5.92 -17.25
CA TYR A 182 -0.16 7.17 -16.63
C TYR A 182 -1.53 7.62 -17.14
N GLY A 183 -2.47 7.92 -16.24
CA GLY A 183 -3.82 8.33 -16.65
C GLY A 183 -4.75 7.19 -17.03
N LEU A 184 -4.32 5.93 -16.90
CA LEU A 184 -5.10 4.75 -17.29
C LEU A 184 -5.52 3.94 -16.07
N TRP A 185 -6.84 3.73 -15.94
CA TRP A 185 -7.41 2.90 -14.86
C TRP A 185 -6.94 1.45 -14.97
N GLU A 186 -7.07 0.88 -16.17
CA GLU A 186 -6.51 -0.43 -16.49
C GLU A 186 -5.22 -0.23 -17.27
N ASN A 187 -4.14 -0.83 -16.79
CA ASN A 187 -2.82 -0.72 -17.40
C ASN A 187 -2.09 -2.07 -17.31
N ARG A 188 -0.88 -2.13 -17.86
CA ARG A 188 -0.08 -3.37 -17.91
C ARG A 188 0.72 -3.66 -16.63
N LYS A 189 0.58 -2.85 -15.58
CA LYS A 189 1.26 -3.13 -14.30
C LYS A 189 0.82 -4.50 -13.80
N CYS A 190 1.71 -5.20 -13.13
CA CYS A 190 1.38 -6.50 -12.55
C CYS A 190 1.78 -6.59 -11.09
N LEU A 191 1.09 -7.46 -10.35
CA LEU A 191 1.35 -7.71 -8.95
C LEU A 191 2.27 -8.92 -8.78
N VAL A 192 3.31 -8.75 -7.98
CA VAL A 192 4.23 -9.81 -7.60
C VAL A 192 4.20 -10.02 -6.08
N PRO A 193 4.56 -11.20 -5.58
CA PRO A 193 4.75 -11.41 -4.15
C PRO A 193 5.78 -10.42 -3.58
N SER A 194 5.60 -9.96 -2.36
CA SER A 194 6.51 -9.01 -1.70
C SER A 194 7.93 -9.54 -1.45
N ARG A 195 8.17 -10.83 -1.68
CA ARG A 195 9.50 -11.46 -1.68
C ARG A 195 10.17 -11.50 -3.06
N ALA A 196 9.47 -11.11 -4.12
CA ALA A 196 10.02 -11.17 -5.46
C ALA A 196 11.23 -10.22 -5.56
N GLU A 197 12.29 -10.68 -6.19
CA GLU A 197 13.45 -9.83 -6.44
C GLU A 197 13.10 -8.81 -7.54
N TYR A 198 13.42 -7.55 -7.30
CA TYR A 198 13.39 -6.53 -8.35
C TYR A 198 14.23 -7.04 -9.52
N LEU A 199 13.72 -6.93 -10.76
CA LEU A 199 14.59 -7.15 -11.91
C LEU A 199 15.67 -6.07 -11.88
N MET A 200 16.85 -6.48 -11.45
CA MET A 200 18.11 -5.81 -11.74
C MET A 200 18.35 -5.96 -13.23
N ALA A 201 17.73 -5.11 -14.02
CA ALA A 201 18.03 -5.02 -15.42
C ALA A 201 18.09 -3.55 -15.83
N ASP A 202 19.19 -2.90 -15.41
CA ASP A 202 19.92 -2.14 -16.42
C ASP A 202 20.18 -3.11 -17.58
N ASN A 203 19.81 -2.70 -18.78
CA ASN A 203 20.02 -3.42 -20.03
C ASN A 203 21.50 -3.76 -20.26
N LYS A 204 22.01 -4.79 -19.58
CA LYS A 204 23.34 -5.38 -19.80
C LYS A 204 23.44 -6.84 -19.28
N SER A 205 22.41 -7.64 -19.52
CA SER A 205 22.58 -9.08 -19.72
C SER A 205 21.92 -9.51 -21.03
N LYS A 206 22.30 -8.82 -22.11
CA LYS A 206 22.36 -9.45 -23.43
C LYS A 206 23.25 -10.69 -23.28
N TYR A 207 22.66 -11.86 -23.50
CA TYR A 207 23.31 -13.19 -23.62
C TYR A 207 23.92 -13.77 -22.34
N LEU A 208 23.14 -14.59 -21.62
CA LEU A 208 23.71 -15.80 -21.02
C LEU A 208 22.83 -17.01 -21.39
N ASN A 209 23.34 -17.72 -22.41
CA ASN A 209 23.30 -19.17 -22.57
C ASN A 209 21.95 -19.85 -22.79
N LEU A 210 21.47 -19.77 -24.03
CA LEU A 210 20.56 -20.74 -24.64
C LEU A 210 21.15 -21.41 -25.91
N SER A 211 22.49 -21.43 -26.06
CA SER A 211 23.13 -22.04 -27.24
C SER A 211 24.28 -23.04 -26.97
N ASP A 212 24.64 -23.37 -25.73
CA ASP A 212 25.74 -24.33 -25.44
C ASP A 212 25.24 -25.68 -24.90
N GLN A 213 24.12 -26.17 -25.40
CA GLN A 213 23.75 -27.59 -25.30
C GLN A 213 23.49 -28.19 -26.69
N LYS A 214 24.44 -27.99 -27.61
CA LYS A 214 24.72 -28.94 -28.67
C LYS A 214 26.23 -29.10 -28.80
N THR A 215 26.64 -30.34 -29.07
CA THR A 215 28.00 -30.79 -29.42
C THR A 215 29.03 -30.88 -28.29
N ASN A 216 29.17 -32.08 -27.72
CA ASN A 216 30.29 -33.02 -27.93
C ASN A 216 29.96 -34.31 -27.16
N ARG A 217 29.67 -35.43 -27.84
CA ARG A 217 30.63 -36.48 -28.23
C ARG A 217 31.44 -37.00 -27.06
#